data_AF-A0A418ZNR6-F1
#
_entry.id   AF-A0A418ZNR6-F1
#
_cell.length_a   1.000
_cell.length_b   1.000
_cell.length_c   1.000
_cell.angle_alpha   90.00
_cell.angle_beta   90.00
_cell.angle_gamma   90.00
#
_symmetry.space_group_name_H-M   'P 1'
#
loop_
_entity.id
_entity.type
_entity.pdbx_description
1 polymer ?
#
loop_
_entity_poly.entity_id
_entity_poly.type
_entity_poly.pdbx_seq_one_letter_code
_entity_poly.pdbx_strand_id
1 'polypeptide(L)'
;IYVLSPKVKVGRIQNFRAWSPEMLADPDTASIGMEYFCQLGDGLWTMSDAELRDLAASELEQLGLGQASDVIDAAIIRQPKAYPVYDGEYQDALEVVSAWIKALENFQTVGRNGLHRYNNQDHSMLSAMLAARNILGEENDVWSVNVDRAYHEEFEVEKKPKAVSQEKPA
;
A
#
# COMPACT_ATOMS: atom_id res chain seq x y z
N ILE A 1 -1.53 -8.40 8.82
CA ILE A 1 -0.71 -8.21 10.05
C ILE A 1 0.38 -7.22 9.70
N TYR A 2 0.55 -6.17 10.51
CA TYR A 2 1.68 -5.26 10.41
C TYR A 2 2.75 -5.69 11.41
N VAL A 3 4.00 -5.69 10.97
CA VAL A 3 5.12 -6.18 11.77
C VAL A 3 6.09 -5.02 12.01
N LEU A 4 6.21 -4.61 13.28
CA LEU A 4 7.08 -3.51 13.73
C LEU A 4 8.29 -4.02 14.53
N SER A 5 8.57 -5.32 14.45
CA SER A 5 9.66 -5.96 15.19
C SER A 5 10.97 -5.80 14.43
N PRO A 6 12.06 -5.32 15.08
CA PRO A 6 13.37 -5.23 14.44
C PRO A 6 14.05 -6.61 14.24
N LYS A 7 13.43 -7.69 14.74
CA LYS A 7 13.98 -9.05 14.64
C LYS A 7 13.78 -9.69 13.26
N VAL A 8 12.89 -9.12 12.45
CA VAL A 8 12.51 -9.60 11.12
C VAL A 8 12.45 -8.41 10.17
N LYS A 9 12.50 -8.68 8.87
CA LYS A 9 12.48 -7.69 7.79
C LYS A 9 11.10 -7.52 7.17
N VAL A 10 10.24 -8.54 7.27
CA VAL A 10 8.85 -8.45 6.78
C VAL A 10 8.12 -7.30 7.47
N GLY A 11 7.47 -6.45 6.69
CA GLY A 11 6.71 -5.31 7.20
C GLY A 11 5.21 -5.58 7.24
N ARG A 12 4.69 -6.39 6.31
CA ARG A 12 3.27 -6.74 6.23
C ARG A 12 3.08 -8.20 5.83
N ILE A 13 2.13 -8.86 6.48
CA ILE A 13 1.75 -10.25 6.19
C ILE A 13 0.24 -10.32 5.91
N GLN A 14 -0.14 -11.03 4.86
CA GLN A 14 -1.52 -11.36 4.53
C GLN A 14 -1.74 -12.86 4.48
N ASN A 15 -2.92 -13.32 4.88
CA ASN A 15 -3.36 -14.69 4.68
C ASN A 15 -4.45 -14.70 3.61
N PHE A 16 -4.10 -15.04 2.38
CA PHE A 16 -5.03 -15.03 1.24
C PHE A 16 -6.09 -16.13 1.34
N ARG A 17 -5.84 -17.21 2.09
CA ARG A 17 -6.86 -18.23 2.41
C ARG A 17 -8.08 -17.62 3.09
N ALA A 18 -7.86 -16.61 3.92
CA ALA A 18 -8.94 -15.95 4.65
C ALA A 18 -9.78 -15.02 3.76
N TRP A 19 -9.34 -14.73 2.52
CA TRP A 19 -10.07 -13.85 1.61
C TRP A 19 -11.07 -14.63 0.76
N SER A 20 -10.67 -15.79 0.22
CA SER A 20 -11.54 -16.67 -0.55
C SER A 20 -10.92 -18.07 -0.66
N PRO A 21 -11.70 -19.16 -0.59
CA PRO A 21 -11.21 -20.51 -0.87
C PRO A 21 -10.73 -20.68 -2.32
N GLU A 22 -11.23 -19.87 -3.27
CA GLU A 22 -10.83 -19.91 -4.69
C GLU A 22 -9.42 -19.37 -4.93
N MET A 23 -8.82 -18.72 -3.94
CA MET A 23 -7.43 -18.25 -3.99
C MET A 23 -6.41 -19.38 -3.74
N LEU A 24 -6.88 -20.61 -3.48
CA LEU A 24 -6.06 -21.79 -3.22
C LEU A 24 -6.36 -22.89 -4.23
N ALA A 25 -5.30 -23.55 -4.70
CA ALA A 25 -5.44 -24.79 -5.47
C ALA A 25 -5.79 -25.99 -4.57
N ASP A 26 -5.28 -25.99 -3.33
CA ASP A 26 -5.51 -27.04 -2.33
C ASP A 26 -6.13 -26.43 -1.06
N PRO A 27 -7.34 -26.85 -0.65
CA PRO A 27 -8.04 -26.30 0.52
C PRO A 27 -7.34 -26.57 1.86
N ASP A 28 -6.45 -27.56 1.94
CA ASP A 28 -5.69 -27.90 3.15
C ASP A 28 -4.39 -27.07 3.30
N THR A 29 -4.11 -26.21 2.31
CA THR A 29 -2.96 -25.29 2.34
C THR A 29 -3.36 -23.86 2.69
N ALA A 30 -2.37 -22.97 2.81
CA ALA A 30 -2.58 -21.52 2.90
C ALA A 30 -1.58 -20.79 1.99
N SER A 31 -2.02 -19.67 1.44
CA SER A 31 -1.16 -18.74 0.70
C SER A 31 -0.92 -17.51 1.57
N ILE A 32 0.34 -17.33 1.96
CA ILE A 32 0.77 -16.26 2.87
C ILE A 32 1.56 -15.22 2.06
N GLY A 33 1.01 -14.01 1.96
CA GLY A 33 1.72 -12.86 1.41
C GLY A 33 2.66 -12.29 2.47
N MET A 34 3.92 -12.11 2.14
CA MET A 34 4.91 -11.43 2.99
C MET A 34 5.56 -10.31 2.19
N GLU A 35 5.37 -9.08 2.65
CA GLU A 35 5.85 -7.88 1.97
C GLU A 35 7.09 -7.33 2.67
N TYR A 36 8.12 -7.08 1.86
CA TYR A 36 9.40 -6.53 2.28
C TYR A 36 9.61 -5.18 1.59
N PHE A 37 9.93 -4.16 2.37
CA PHE A 37 10.28 -2.85 1.83
C PHE A 37 11.78 -2.82 1.52
N CYS A 38 12.12 -2.51 0.28
CA CYS A 38 13.50 -2.48 -0.21
C CYS A 38 13.68 -1.38 -1.26
N GLN A 39 14.93 -1.02 -1.49
CA GLN A 39 15.37 -0.10 -2.54
C GLN A 39 16.00 -0.87 -3.69
N LEU A 40 15.88 -0.33 -4.90
CA LEU A 40 16.52 -0.90 -6.08
C LEU A 40 18.04 -1.03 -5.86
N GLY A 41 18.54 -2.26 -5.92
CA GLY A 41 19.96 -2.57 -5.75
C GLY A 41 20.42 -2.78 -4.31
N ASP A 42 19.53 -2.69 -3.31
CA ASP A 42 19.89 -3.04 -1.93
C ASP A 42 20.02 -4.56 -1.73
N GLY A 43 20.42 -4.96 -0.52
CA GLY A 43 20.63 -6.37 -0.20
C GLY A 43 19.38 -7.24 -0.35
N LEU A 44 18.19 -6.73 -0.01
CA LEU A 44 16.94 -7.49 -0.18
C LEU A 44 16.55 -7.59 -1.65
N TRP A 45 16.71 -6.51 -2.40
CA TRP A 45 16.38 -6.46 -3.82
C TRP A 45 17.24 -7.41 -4.65
N THR A 46 18.53 -7.52 -4.30
CA THR A 46 19.53 -8.29 -5.03
C THR A 46 19.61 -9.77 -4.63
N MET A 47 18.97 -10.17 -3.53
CA MET A 47 18.82 -11.58 -3.16
C MET A 47 18.16 -12.36 -4.28
N SER A 48 18.58 -13.62 -4.45
CA SER A 48 17.91 -14.58 -5.32
C SER A 48 16.53 -14.97 -4.77
N ASP A 49 15.67 -15.51 -5.63
CA ASP A 49 14.33 -15.96 -5.21
C ASP A 49 14.39 -17.07 -4.15
N ALA A 50 15.41 -17.94 -4.23
CA ALA A 50 15.65 -18.98 -3.23
C ALA A 50 16.01 -18.38 -1.87
N GLU A 51 16.91 -17.40 -1.83
CA GLU A 51 17.28 -16.71 -0.59
C GLU A 51 16.10 -15.95 0.01
N LEU A 52 15.25 -15.32 -0.81
CA LEU A 52 14.04 -14.64 -0.33
C LEU A 52 13.00 -15.61 0.21
N ARG A 53 12.82 -16.77 -0.43
CA ARG A 53 11.97 -17.84 0.09
C ARG A 53 12.47 -18.32 1.46
N ASP A 54 13.76 -18.61 1.57
CA ASP A 54 14.36 -19.13 2.79
C ASP A 54 14.32 -18.10 3.93
N LEU A 55 14.54 -16.81 3.61
CA LEU A 55 14.32 -15.69 4.53
C LEU A 55 12.86 -15.65 5.02
N ALA A 56 11.89 -15.69 4.09
CA ALA A 56 10.48 -15.62 4.43
C ALA A 56 10.02 -16.81 5.30
N ALA A 57 10.47 -18.02 4.98
CA ALA A 57 10.19 -19.22 5.77
C ALA A 57 10.76 -19.10 7.20
N SER A 58 12.01 -18.63 7.32
CA SER A 58 12.65 -18.42 8.63
C SER A 58 11.94 -17.35 9.46
N GLU A 59 11.54 -16.23 8.86
CA GLU A 59 10.81 -15.17 9.58
C GLU A 59 9.39 -15.59 9.96
N LEU A 60 8.71 -16.39 9.13
CA LEU A 60 7.40 -16.97 9.45
C LEU A 60 7.47 -17.83 10.71
N GLU A 61 8.52 -18.66 10.83
CA GLU A 61 8.79 -19.50 12.00
C GLU A 61 9.20 -18.69 13.22
N GLN A 62 10.08 -17.71 13.04
CA GLN A 62 10.51 -16.81 14.12
C GLN A 62 9.34 -16.01 14.70
N LEU A 63 8.34 -15.68 13.89
CA LEU A 63 7.10 -15.03 14.30
C LEU A 63 6.08 -15.99 14.92
N GLY A 64 6.32 -17.31 14.87
CA GLY A 64 5.42 -18.34 15.38
C GLY A 64 4.14 -18.52 14.54
N LEU A 65 4.19 -18.18 13.25
CA LEU A 65 3.03 -18.20 12.34
C LEU A 65 2.92 -19.47 11.50
N GLY A 66 3.99 -20.27 11.45
CA GLY A 66 4.09 -21.55 10.74
C GLY A 66 5.49 -22.14 10.93
N GLN A 67 5.74 -23.40 10.57
CA GLN A 67 7.11 -23.91 10.53
C GLN A 67 7.75 -23.61 9.18
N ALA A 68 9.07 -23.38 9.17
CA ALA A 68 9.79 -23.17 7.91
C ALA A 68 9.71 -24.42 7.02
N SER A 69 9.62 -25.61 7.62
CA SER A 69 9.45 -26.89 6.94
C SER A 69 8.11 -27.08 6.25
N ASP A 70 7.09 -26.28 6.59
CA ASP A 70 5.74 -26.40 6.03
C ASP A 70 5.61 -25.57 4.73
N VAL A 71 6.64 -24.81 4.35
CA VAL A 71 6.64 -24.02 3.12
C VAL A 71 6.83 -24.94 1.91
N ILE A 72 5.76 -25.08 1.12
CA ILE A 72 5.72 -25.94 -0.06
C ILE A 72 6.39 -25.28 -1.27
N ASP A 73 6.05 -24.01 -1.53
CA ASP A 73 6.56 -23.24 -2.67
C ASP A 73 6.40 -21.72 -2.42
N ALA A 74 7.03 -20.89 -3.26
CA ALA A 74 6.91 -19.43 -3.20
C ALA A 74 6.95 -18.77 -4.58
N ALA A 75 6.15 -17.72 -4.75
CA ALA A 75 6.21 -16.81 -5.90
C ALA A 75 6.80 -15.47 -5.46
N ILE A 76 7.92 -15.07 -6.07
CA ILE A 76 8.63 -13.83 -5.72
C ILE A 76 8.36 -12.76 -6.77
N ILE A 77 7.84 -11.61 -6.33
CA ILE A 77 7.54 -10.47 -7.19
C ILE A 77 8.33 -9.26 -6.69
N ARG A 78 9.20 -8.71 -7.54
CA ARG A 78 9.90 -7.45 -7.29
C ARG A 78 9.19 -6.33 -8.04
N GLN A 79 8.55 -5.43 -7.29
CA GLN A 79 7.80 -4.32 -7.87
C GLN A 79 8.63 -3.02 -7.85
N PRO A 80 9.24 -2.61 -8.96
CA PRO A 80 9.88 -1.31 -9.04
C PRO A 80 8.83 -0.20 -8.93
N LYS A 81 9.22 0.93 -8.33
CA LYS A 81 8.37 2.12 -8.18
C LYS A 81 7.01 1.79 -7.52
N ALA A 82 7.01 0.92 -6.50
CA ALA A 82 5.79 0.51 -5.80
C ALA A 82 5.15 1.66 -5.01
N TYR A 83 5.98 2.51 -4.41
CA TYR A 83 5.58 3.61 -3.55
C TYR A 83 6.23 4.92 -4.01
N PRO A 84 5.45 6.01 -4.14
CA PRO A 84 6.04 7.34 -4.24
C PRO A 84 6.68 7.69 -2.89
N VAL A 85 7.93 8.11 -2.93
CA VAL A 85 8.66 8.57 -1.73
C VAL A 85 8.46 10.07 -1.61
N TYR A 86 8.10 10.50 -0.40
CA TYR A 86 7.94 11.91 -0.04
C TYR A 86 9.12 12.28 0.88
N ASP A 87 10.22 12.71 0.26
CA ASP A 87 11.39 13.21 0.98
C ASP A 87 11.23 14.70 1.35
N GLY A 88 12.30 15.38 1.76
CA GLY A 88 12.22 16.80 2.15
C GLY A 88 11.96 17.77 1.00
N GLU A 89 12.21 17.35 -0.24
CA GLU A 89 12.20 18.21 -1.43
C GLU A 89 11.06 17.83 -2.40
N TYR A 90 10.31 16.77 -2.10
CA TYR A 90 9.33 16.20 -3.02
C TYR A 90 8.27 17.20 -3.48
N GLN A 91 7.84 18.13 -2.61
CA GLN A 91 6.78 19.08 -2.94
C GLN A 91 7.24 20.07 -4.01
N ASP A 92 8.41 20.67 -3.82
CA ASP A 92 9.00 21.62 -4.76
C ASP A 92 9.28 20.94 -6.09
N ALA A 93 9.85 19.73 -6.06
CA ALA A 93 10.10 18.94 -7.27
C ALA A 93 8.79 18.57 -8.00
N LEU A 94 7.75 18.17 -7.26
CA LEU A 94 6.45 17.82 -7.82
C LEU A 94 5.73 19.04 -8.42
N GLU A 95 5.85 20.21 -7.80
CA GLU A 95 5.30 21.45 -8.32
C GLU A 95 5.93 21.82 -9.67
N VAL A 96 7.27 21.80 -9.75
CA VAL A 96 8.00 22.06 -11.00
C VAL A 96 7.59 21.10 -12.12
N VAL A 97 7.57 19.80 -11.84
CA VAL A 97 7.23 18.77 -12.83
C VAL A 97 5.77 18.85 -13.23
N SER A 98 4.86 18.96 -12.27
CA SER A 98 3.42 19.00 -12.56
C SER A 98 3.02 20.27 -13.31
N ALA A 99 3.62 21.43 -13.01
CA ALA A 99 3.40 22.66 -13.77
C ALA A 99 3.85 22.52 -15.23
N TRP A 100 5.01 21.93 -15.48
CA TRP A 100 5.49 21.65 -16.83
C TRP A 100 4.57 20.67 -17.57
N ILE A 101 4.15 19.58 -16.93
CA ILE A 101 3.23 18.60 -17.51
C ILE A 101 1.89 19.24 -17.86
N LYS A 102 1.33 20.08 -16.98
CA LYS A 102 0.03 20.75 -17.19
C LYS A 102 0.02 21.71 -18.38
N ALA A 103 1.19 22.17 -18.85
CA ALA A 103 1.31 22.99 -20.05
C ALA A 103 1.20 22.20 -21.37
N LEU A 104 1.20 20.86 -21.31
CA LEU A 104 1.09 20.01 -22.49
C LEU A 104 -0.39 19.80 -22.87
N GLU A 105 -0.81 20.29 -24.03
CA GLU A 105 -2.22 20.24 -24.48
C GLU A 105 -2.73 18.82 -24.79
N ASN A 106 -1.84 17.89 -25.13
CA ASN A 106 -2.18 16.54 -25.58
C ASN A 106 -1.66 15.43 -24.65
N PHE A 107 -1.46 15.74 -23.37
CA PHE A 107 -0.90 14.81 -22.40
C PHE A 107 -1.68 14.81 -21.08
N GLN A 108 -1.99 13.63 -20.56
CA GLN A 108 -2.68 13.43 -19.29
C GLN A 108 -1.90 12.43 -18.43
N THR A 109 -1.77 12.72 -17.13
CA THR A 109 -1.15 11.84 -16.14
C THR A 109 -2.20 11.21 -15.24
N VAL A 110 -2.01 9.94 -14.89
CA VAL A 110 -2.99 9.18 -14.09
C VAL A 110 -2.29 8.22 -13.13
N GLY A 111 -3.03 7.76 -12.12
CA GLY A 111 -2.60 6.70 -11.22
C GLY A 111 -1.51 7.12 -10.23
N ARG A 112 -0.99 6.13 -9.50
CA ARG A 112 -0.05 6.31 -8.39
C ARG A 112 1.22 7.07 -8.79
N ASN A 113 1.98 6.53 -9.75
CA ASN A 113 3.26 7.11 -10.15
C ASN A 113 3.11 8.25 -11.16
N GLY A 114 2.05 8.25 -11.97
CA GLY A 114 1.82 9.34 -12.93
C GLY A 114 1.50 10.67 -12.23
N LEU A 115 0.86 10.60 -11.05
CA LEU A 115 0.57 11.77 -10.22
C LEU A 115 1.52 11.92 -9.03
N HIS A 116 2.50 11.03 -8.87
CA HIS A 116 3.37 10.89 -7.69
C HIS A 116 2.58 10.94 -6.36
N ARG A 117 1.47 10.18 -6.29
CA ARG A 117 0.56 10.16 -5.14
C ARG A 117 0.43 8.78 -4.54
N TYR A 118 0.42 8.70 -3.21
CA TYR A 118 0.06 7.50 -2.47
C TYR A 118 -1.44 7.20 -2.67
N ASN A 119 -1.76 6.44 -3.72
CA ASN A 119 -3.11 6.12 -4.13
C ASN A 119 -3.43 4.64 -3.94
N ASN A 120 -4.68 4.37 -3.59
CA ASN A 120 -5.30 3.06 -3.72
C ASN A 120 -5.81 2.85 -5.16
N GLN A 121 -6.33 1.65 -5.42
CA GLN A 121 -6.80 1.25 -6.76
C GLN A 121 -7.95 2.14 -7.25
N ASP A 122 -8.93 2.44 -6.39
CA ASP A 122 -10.08 3.28 -6.69
C ASP A 122 -9.68 4.71 -7.09
N HIS A 123 -8.74 5.32 -6.36
CA HIS A 123 -8.20 6.64 -6.71
C HIS A 123 -7.47 6.61 -8.06
N SER A 124 -6.70 5.54 -8.31
CA SER A 124 -5.99 5.37 -9.58
C SER A 124 -6.97 5.23 -10.74
N MET A 125 -8.04 4.45 -10.57
CA MET A 125 -9.10 4.30 -11.57
C MET A 125 -9.85 5.61 -11.80
N LEU A 126 -10.22 6.33 -10.72
CA LEU A 126 -10.89 7.62 -10.83
C LEU A 126 -10.05 8.62 -11.63
N SER A 127 -8.75 8.73 -11.35
CA SER A 127 -7.87 9.62 -12.10
C SER A 127 -7.84 9.29 -13.60
N ALA A 128 -7.86 8.00 -13.96
CA ALA A 128 -7.92 7.56 -15.35
C ALA A 128 -9.25 7.90 -16.02
N MET A 129 -10.37 7.75 -15.30
CA MET A 129 -11.69 8.12 -15.81
C MET A 129 -11.80 9.63 -16.07
N LEU A 130 -11.30 10.46 -15.17
CA LEU A 130 -11.28 11.92 -15.33
C LEU A 130 -10.40 12.33 -16.52
N ALA A 131 -9.20 11.74 -16.66
CA ALA A 131 -8.34 11.99 -17.80
C ALA A 131 -9.00 11.60 -19.14
N ALA A 132 -9.71 10.46 -19.19
CA ALA A 132 -10.42 10.04 -20.40
C ALA A 132 -11.56 11.01 -20.75
N ARG A 133 -12.28 11.53 -19.74
CA ARG A 133 -13.31 12.55 -19.94
C ARG A 133 -12.73 13.87 -20.43
N ASN A 134 -11.55 14.26 -19.95
CA ASN A 134 -10.84 15.44 -20.46
C ASN A 134 -10.52 15.30 -21.95
N ILE A 135 -10.07 14.12 -22.39
CA ILE A 135 -9.83 13.83 -23.80
C ILE A 135 -11.11 13.95 -24.65
N LEU A 136 -12.27 13.67 -24.04
CA LEU A 136 -13.59 13.82 -24.68
C LEU A 136 -14.16 15.25 -24.60
N GLY A 137 -13.44 16.20 -24.02
CA GLY A 137 -13.81 17.62 -23.98
C GLY A 137 -14.36 18.13 -22.64
N GLU A 138 -14.29 17.35 -21.57
CA GLU A 138 -14.54 17.87 -20.21
C GLU A 138 -13.30 18.58 -19.63
N GLU A 139 -13.49 19.32 -18.53
CA GLU A 139 -12.42 19.99 -17.80
C GLU A 139 -12.41 19.52 -16.33
N ASN A 140 -11.62 18.49 -16.04
CA ASN A 140 -11.47 17.92 -14.70
C ASN A 140 -10.03 18.07 -14.19
N ASP A 141 -9.85 18.44 -12.92
CA ASP A 141 -8.53 18.48 -12.28
C ASP A 141 -8.12 17.08 -11.77
N VAL A 142 -7.39 16.33 -12.61
CA VAL A 142 -6.86 15.01 -12.27
C VAL A 142 -5.85 15.07 -11.12
N TRP A 143 -5.13 16.19 -10.96
CA TRP A 143 -4.12 16.35 -9.92
C TRP A 143 -4.72 16.60 -8.54
N SER A 144 -6.01 16.92 -8.45
CA SER A 144 -6.75 17.08 -7.20
C SER A 144 -7.21 15.74 -6.58
N VAL A 145 -7.15 14.65 -7.34
CA VAL A 145 -7.60 13.33 -6.86
C VAL A 145 -6.79 12.93 -5.62
N ASN A 146 -7.51 12.61 -4.54
CA ASN A 146 -6.94 12.16 -3.26
C ASN A 146 -6.11 13.25 -2.52
N VAL A 147 -6.35 14.54 -2.77
CA VAL A 147 -5.74 15.63 -1.96
C VAL A 147 -6.36 15.70 -0.56
N ASP A 148 -7.69 15.67 -0.45
CA ASP A 148 -8.39 15.98 0.81
C ASP A 148 -8.33 14.87 1.87
N ARG A 149 -7.85 13.68 1.51
CA ARG A 149 -7.81 12.51 2.41
C ARG A 149 -6.41 12.15 2.90
N ALA A 150 -5.39 12.91 2.53
CA ALA A 150 -4.00 12.63 2.87
C ALA A 150 -3.69 12.68 4.40
N TYR A 151 -4.65 13.05 5.26
CA TYR A 151 -4.45 13.20 6.72
C TYR A 151 -5.56 12.63 7.61
N HIS A 152 -6.42 11.70 7.15
CA HIS A 152 -7.49 11.13 7.99
C HIS A 152 -7.29 9.64 8.32
N GLU A 153 -6.11 9.26 8.83
CA GLU A 153 -5.94 8.04 9.64
C GLU A 153 -5.97 8.31 11.15
N GLU A 154 -6.40 9.49 11.59
CA GLU A 154 -6.82 9.72 12.98
C GLU A 154 -8.33 9.53 13.10
N PHE A 155 -8.75 8.35 13.55
CA PHE A 155 -10.05 8.21 14.19
C PHE A 155 -9.89 8.72 15.64
N GLU A 156 -10.02 10.03 15.86
CA GLU A 156 -10.39 10.48 17.20
C GLU A 156 -11.82 10.02 17.47
N VAL A 157 -11.95 8.95 18.26
CA VAL A 157 -13.23 8.59 18.85
C VAL A 157 -13.59 9.72 19.80
N GLU A 158 -14.50 10.61 19.39
CA GLU A 158 -15.11 11.57 20.28
C GLU A 158 -15.65 10.83 21.51
N LYS A 159 -15.01 11.03 22.67
CA LYS A 159 -15.53 10.56 23.94
C LYS A 159 -16.82 11.35 24.20
N LYS A 160 -17.97 10.72 23.92
CA LYS A 160 -19.27 11.22 24.37
C LYS A 160 -19.17 11.59 25.86
N PRO A 161 -19.61 12.80 26.26
CA PRO A 161 -19.65 13.17 27.67
C PRO A 161 -20.45 12.11 28.43
N LYS A 162 -19.90 11.61 29.53
CA LYS A 162 -20.65 10.74 30.45
C LYS A 162 -21.92 11.48 30.86
N ALA A 163 -23.07 10.89 30.59
CA ALA A 163 -24.33 11.36 31.13
C ALA A 163 -24.19 11.44 32.66
N VAL A 164 -24.38 12.64 33.21
CA VAL A 164 -24.41 12.86 34.65
C VAL A 164 -25.63 12.09 35.17
N SER A 165 -25.38 11.01 35.91
CA SER A 165 -26.42 10.33 36.68
C SER A 165 -26.92 11.31 37.74
N GLN A 166 -28.15 11.80 37.57
CA GLN A 166 -28.84 12.49 38.65
C GLN A 166 -29.20 11.44 39.71
N GLU A 167 -28.45 11.41 40.79
CA GLU A 167 -28.88 10.78 42.04
C GLU A 167 -30.16 11.48 42.51
N LYS A 168 -31.26 10.72 42.62
CA LYS A 168 -32.44 11.17 43.37
C LYS A 168 -32.14 10.98 44.86
N PRO A 169 -32.26 12.02 45.70
CA PRO A 169 -32.10 11.87 47.14
C PRO A 169 -33.34 11.23 47.78
N ALA A 170 -33.05 10.29 48.70
CA ALA A 170 -33.85 9.67 49.77
C ALA A 170 -35.30 9.23 49.48
#